data_AF-A0A969CQP8-F1
#
_entry.id   AF-A0A969CQP8-F1
#
_cell.length_a   1.000
_cell.length_b   1.000
_cell.length_c   1.000
_cell.angle_alpha   90.00
_cell.angle_beta   90.00
_cell.angle_gamma   90.00
#
_symmetry.space_group_name_H-M   'P 1'
#
loop_
_entity.id
_entity.type
_entity.pdbx_description
1 polymer ?
#
loop_
_entity_poly.entity_id
_entity_poly.type
_entity_poly.pdbx_seq_one_letter_code
_entity_poly.pdbx_strand_id
1 'polypeptide(L)'
;MSFEKSILILLTGFSKISPNLLWKSLIGYALALSSKRLSINKEGLASRFEKFFCNVDNYIGVQEDLSDDEKSDLLNSEIQSINSISSGREVLLIEAGEELVNISEKPDYLIVEMIRFREDFSKKHIFIDNKCFITADFSWNVIYRASTYQGINRMIEKNLIDLSGKKITIAPLQLAEEDEDPDLTLCSQLYSENCNSILKQNSCIHKCLHCDKSILGTESLLVELDDKNSEHMLGCIHVKCLRSIDRIIGIIESNFLNDYSHLKKFDFQLWSELIKNGQYCFDEIKSTNIDSNNFKIITWSSDCEYNSTYSYCVKTNLENDDYVYATDRGKIHRMNLSDAQETVQSSNNLYEEHKEMDPLCYTSKTMMFGPYSKLISVKNNDEKCLKCTYSEVVKYNKVIEKIYNSSKKFLCAFIYYSR
;
A
#
# COMPACT_ATOMS: atom_id res chain seq x y z
N MET A 1 -10.82 25.23 -0.98
CA MET A 1 -11.02 24.02 -0.16
C MET A 1 -10.03 22.90 -0.46
N SER A 2 -9.64 22.59 -1.72
CA SER A 2 -8.65 21.52 -1.95
C SER A 2 -7.22 21.89 -1.49
N PHE A 3 -6.80 23.15 -1.69
CA PHE A 3 -5.46 23.62 -1.31
C PHE A 3 -5.18 23.52 0.19
N GLU A 4 -6.12 23.96 1.03
CA GLU A 4 -6.03 23.83 2.49
C GLU A 4 -5.91 22.37 2.92
N LYS A 5 -6.71 21.47 2.32
CA LYS A 5 -6.61 20.04 2.61
C LYS A 5 -5.26 19.45 2.20
N SER A 6 -4.72 19.84 1.05
CA SER A 6 -3.38 19.42 0.62
C SER A 6 -2.28 19.90 1.57
N ILE A 7 -2.39 21.12 2.09
CA ILE A 7 -1.43 21.64 3.07
C ILE A 7 -1.56 20.91 4.41
N LEU A 8 -2.78 20.65 4.88
CA LEU A 8 -2.99 19.90 6.10
C LEU A 8 -2.37 18.51 6.02
N ILE A 9 -2.55 17.79 4.89
CA ILE A 9 -1.93 16.49 4.63
C ILE A 9 -0.40 16.58 4.66
N LEU A 10 0.18 17.60 4.00
CA LEU A 10 1.62 17.83 4.03
C LEU A 10 2.11 18.09 5.45
N LEU A 11 1.41 18.94 6.20
CA LEU A 11 1.79 19.28 7.58
C LEU A 11 1.75 18.06 8.50
N THR A 12 0.81 17.12 8.34
CA THR A 12 0.77 15.87 9.12
C THR A 12 2.11 15.14 9.12
N GLY A 13 2.81 15.15 7.99
CA GLY A 13 4.09 14.48 7.83
C GLY A 13 5.30 15.20 8.41
N PHE A 14 5.17 16.49 8.71
CA PHE A 14 6.30 17.34 9.08
C PHE A 14 6.11 18.08 10.41
N SER A 15 4.92 18.00 11.03
CA SER A 15 4.59 18.77 12.24
C SER A 15 4.64 17.91 13.51
N LYS A 16 5.28 18.43 14.55
CA LYS A 16 5.27 17.88 15.93
C LYS A 16 3.97 18.14 16.70
N ILE A 17 3.06 18.93 16.12
CA ILE A 17 1.81 19.38 16.73
C ILE A 17 0.67 19.19 15.74
N SER A 18 -0.58 19.33 16.20
CA SER A 18 -1.75 19.21 15.32
C SER A 18 -1.61 20.05 14.04
N PRO A 19 -1.71 19.44 12.84
CA PRO A 19 -1.62 20.13 11.54
C PRO A 19 -2.63 21.27 11.40
N ASN A 20 -3.84 21.07 11.93
CA ASN A 20 -4.90 22.08 11.96
C ASN A 20 -4.51 23.31 12.80
N LEU A 21 -3.87 23.11 13.95
CA LEU A 21 -3.41 24.21 14.79
C LEU A 21 -2.24 24.96 14.13
N LEU A 22 -1.30 24.23 13.53
CA LEU A 22 -0.16 24.81 12.84
C LEU A 22 -0.61 25.63 11.62
N TRP A 23 -1.53 25.10 10.81
CA TRP A 23 -2.09 25.79 9.66
C TRP A 23 -2.85 27.06 10.04
N LYS A 24 -3.74 26.97 11.05
CA LYS A 24 -4.45 28.15 11.59
C LYS A 24 -3.48 29.20 12.11
N SER A 25 -2.39 28.78 12.76
CA SER A 25 -1.35 29.68 13.27
C SER A 25 -0.58 30.39 12.14
N LEU A 26 -0.28 29.68 11.05
CA LEU A 26 0.34 30.26 9.85
C LEU A 26 -0.58 31.28 9.17
N ILE A 27 -1.87 30.96 9.00
CA ILE A 27 -2.87 31.90 8.47
C ILE A 27 -2.99 33.13 9.37
N GLY A 28 -3.15 32.92 10.68
CA GLY A 28 -3.25 34.01 11.65
C GLY A 28 -2.03 34.92 11.63
N TYR A 29 -0.84 34.35 11.47
CA TYR A 29 0.40 35.11 11.35
C TYR A 29 0.48 35.90 10.03
N ALA A 30 0.08 35.30 8.90
CA ALA A 30 0.02 35.99 7.62
C ALA A 30 -0.95 37.19 7.66
N LEU A 31 -2.11 37.02 8.28
CA LEU A 31 -3.08 38.11 8.49
C LEU A 31 -2.53 39.21 9.41
N ALA A 32 -1.80 38.84 10.45
CA ALA A 32 -1.14 39.80 11.35
C ALA A 32 -0.03 40.60 10.64
N LEU A 33 0.73 39.96 9.73
CA LEU A 33 1.72 40.64 8.90
C LEU A 33 1.05 41.59 7.90
N SER A 34 0.01 41.12 7.22
CA SER A 34 -0.75 41.90 6.23
C SER A 34 -1.39 43.15 6.84
N SER A 35 -2.06 43.01 8.00
CA SER A 35 -2.67 44.14 8.71
C SER A 35 -1.65 45.20 9.15
N LYS A 36 -0.39 44.80 9.39
CA LYS A 36 0.72 45.69 9.73
C LYS A 36 1.56 46.12 8.51
N ARG A 37 1.18 45.71 7.30
CA ARG A 37 1.92 45.92 6.04
C ARG A 37 3.38 45.47 6.12
N LEU A 38 3.62 44.36 6.82
CA LEU A 38 4.93 43.74 6.96
C LEU A 38 5.06 42.55 6.01
N SER A 39 6.29 42.27 5.57
CA SER A 39 6.66 41.05 4.87
C SER A 39 7.66 40.26 5.71
N ILE A 40 7.78 38.96 5.42
CA ILE A 40 8.74 38.09 6.06
C ILE A 40 9.44 37.25 4.99
N ASN A 41 10.75 37.04 5.17
CA ASN A 41 11.52 36.15 4.31
C ASN A 41 11.45 34.70 4.83
N LYS A 42 12.00 33.76 4.06
CA LYS A 42 11.98 32.33 4.39
C LYS A 42 12.64 32.04 5.74
N GLU A 43 13.79 32.66 6.02
CA GLU A 43 14.54 32.46 7.28
C GLU A 43 13.75 32.98 8.49
N GLY A 44 13.08 34.13 8.36
CA GLY A 44 12.22 34.69 9.40
C GLY A 44 11.01 33.80 9.70
N LEU A 45 10.44 33.15 8.68
CA LEU A 45 9.36 32.20 8.86
C LEU A 45 9.86 30.93 9.56
N ALA A 46 11.00 30.40 9.10
CA ALA A 46 11.65 29.21 9.68
C ALA A 46 11.96 29.43 11.16
N SER A 47 12.73 30.46 11.52
CA SER A 47 13.10 30.75 12.91
C SER A 47 11.92 30.83 13.89
N ARG A 48 10.72 31.19 13.40
CA ARG A 48 9.52 31.32 14.23
C ARG A 48 8.72 30.03 14.39
N PHE A 49 8.68 29.18 13.36
CA PHE A 49 7.85 27.98 13.33
C PHE A 49 8.62 26.66 13.32
N GLU A 50 9.93 26.66 13.05
CA GLU A 50 10.81 25.48 12.95
C GLU A 50 10.71 24.54 14.14
N LYS A 51 10.57 25.07 15.36
CA LYS A 51 10.37 24.26 16.57
C LYS A 51 9.12 23.36 16.54
N PHE A 52 8.13 23.69 15.71
CA PHE A 52 6.92 22.91 15.52
C PHE A 52 7.04 21.90 14.37
N PHE A 53 8.13 21.94 13.61
CA PHE A 53 8.44 20.99 12.55
C PHE A 53 9.44 19.94 13.04
N CYS A 54 9.40 18.75 12.44
CA CYS A 54 10.44 17.73 12.59
C CYS A 54 11.75 18.23 11.94
N ASN A 55 12.92 17.87 12.49
CA ASN A 55 14.20 18.33 11.94
C ASN A 55 14.40 17.77 10.54
N VAL A 56 14.43 18.66 9.54
CA VAL A 56 14.54 18.32 8.11
C VAL A 56 16.00 18.28 7.64
N ASP A 57 16.98 18.48 8.53
CA ASP A 57 18.40 18.47 8.15
C ASP A 57 18.93 17.08 7.74
N ASN A 58 18.19 16.00 8.04
CA ASN A 58 18.44 14.66 7.47
C ASN A 58 17.79 14.45 6.09
N TYR A 59 16.97 15.38 5.60
CA TYR A 59 16.09 15.17 4.43
C TYR A 59 16.53 15.89 3.15
N ILE A 60 17.55 16.76 3.22
CA ILE A 60 18.01 17.57 2.07
C ILE A 60 19.28 16.97 1.42
N GLY A 61 19.82 15.88 1.98
CA GLY A 61 20.93 15.12 1.40
C GLY A 61 20.47 14.02 0.45
N VAL A 62 20.69 14.22 -0.84
CA VAL A 62 20.96 13.21 -1.89
C VAL A 62 20.64 11.73 -1.57
N GLN A 63 19.65 11.21 -2.30
CA GLN A 63 19.51 9.84 -2.84
C GLN A 63 19.01 8.62 -2.06
N GLU A 64 18.79 8.63 -0.75
CA GLU A 64 18.27 7.41 -0.12
C GLU A 64 16.73 7.43 -0.02
N ASP A 65 16.11 6.33 -0.45
CA ASP A 65 14.71 6.05 -0.16
C ASP A 65 14.52 6.22 1.36
N LEU A 66 13.48 6.96 1.77
CA LEU A 66 13.14 7.12 3.19
C LEU A 66 13.22 5.75 3.87
N SER A 67 13.89 5.68 5.01
CA SER A 67 13.89 4.44 5.80
C SER A 67 12.44 4.10 6.19
N ASP A 68 12.15 2.83 6.44
CA ASP A 68 10.79 2.43 6.82
C ASP A 68 10.35 3.09 8.15
N ASP A 69 11.32 3.44 9.00
CA ASP A 69 11.09 4.21 10.23
C ASP A 69 10.63 5.65 9.91
N GLU A 70 11.29 6.33 8.96
CA GLU A 70 10.90 7.69 8.52
C GLU A 70 9.52 7.74 7.85
N LYS A 71 9.13 6.64 7.18
CA LYS A 71 7.79 6.50 6.58
C LYS A 71 6.70 6.30 7.64
N SER A 72 7.01 5.60 8.73
CA SER A 72 6.08 5.38 9.84
C SER A 72 5.80 6.68 10.62
N ASP A 73 6.83 7.50 10.84
CA ASP A 73 6.69 8.81 11.51
C ASP A 73 5.83 9.80 10.69
N LEU A 74 5.95 9.76 9.36
CA LEU A 74 5.16 10.58 8.43
C LEU A 74 3.66 10.30 8.46
N LEU A 75 3.27 9.06 8.76
CA LEU A 75 1.88 8.62 8.81
C LEU A 75 1.27 8.72 10.20
N ASN A 76 2.07 9.03 11.24
CA ASN A 76 1.71 9.20 12.66
C ASN A 76 0.32 8.66 12.98
N SER A 77 0.18 7.36 12.72
CA SER A 77 -1.03 6.62 13.01
C SER A 77 -0.88 6.28 14.47
N GLU A 78 -1.11 7.28 15.33
CA GLU A 78 -1.31 7.00 16.75
C GLU A 78 -2.48 6.03 16.80
N ILE A 79 -2.15 4.76 17.05
CA ILE A 79 -3.12 3.73 17.39
C ILE A 79 -3.73 4.23 18.70
N GLN A 80 -4.82 4.98 18.59
CA GLN A 80 -5.54 5.49 19.74
C GLN A 80 -6.10 4.28 20.47
N SER A 81 -5.38 3.92 21.53
CA SER A 81 -5.74 2.91 22.52
C SER A 81 -6.28 1.60 21.92
N ILE A 82 -5.38 0.63 21.73
CA ILE A 82 -5.84 -0.74 21.95
C ILE A 82 -6.15 -0.82 23.45
N ASN A 83 -7.44 -0.82 23.78
CA ASN A 83 -7.89 -1.34 25.06
C ASN A 83 -7.16 -2.67 25.28
N SER A 84 -6.65 -2.89 26.50
CA SER A 84 -5.87 -4.07 26.90
C SER A 84 -6.18 -5.32 26.06
N ILE A 85 -5.19 -5.81 25.31
CA ILE A 85 -5.35 -7.02 24.48
C ILE A 85 -5.78 -8.16 25.41
N SER A 86 -6.97 -8.70 25.19
CA SER A 86 -7.41 -9.95 25.83
C SER A 86 -6.57 -11.07 25.21
N SER A 87 -5.74 -11.73 26.02
CA SER A 87 -4.73 -12.70 25.57
C SER A 87 -4.91 -14.08 26.17
N GLY A 88 -5.60 -14.21 27.30
CA GLY A 88 -5.80 -15.46 28.02
C GLY A 88 -6.92 -16.32 27.49
N ARG A 89 -7.86 -15.72 26.75
CA ARG A 89 -8.98 -16.41 26.13
C ARG A 89 -8.93 -16.36 24.61
N GLU A 90 -9.67 -17.29 24.01
CA GLU A 90 -9.91 -17.35 22.59
C GLU A 90 -11.36 -17.69 22.31
N VAL A 91 -11.94 -17.01 21.33
CA VAL A 91 -13.31 -17.24 20.89
C VAL A 91 -13.28 -17.70 19.44
N LEU A 92 -13.83 -18.88 19.18
CA LEU A 92 -13.90 -19.49 17.86
C LEU A 92 -15.35 -19.59 17.39
N LEU A 93 -15.61 -19.22 16.14
CA LEU A 93 -16.77 -19.69 15.40
C LEU A 93 -16.34 -20.91 14.59
N ILE A 94 -16.98 -22.05 14.80
CA ILE A 94 -16.65 -23.32 14.15
C ILE A 94 -17.88 -23.94 13.49
N GLU A 95 -17.64 -24.79 12.48
CA GLU A 95 -18.65 -25.68 11.94
C GLU A 95 -19.00 -26.77 12.97
N ALA A 96 -20.28 -27.08 13.11
CA ALA A 96 -20.71 -28.16 13.98
C ALA A 96 -20.38 -29.53 13.36
N GLY A 97 -19.36 -30.20 13.91
CA GLY A 97 -18.95 -31.55 13.51
C GLY A 97 -19.97 -32.64 13.85
N GLU A 98 -19.73 -33.86 13.37
CA GLU A 98 -20.57 -35.03 13.66
C GLU A 98 -20.45 -35.47 15.13
N GLU A 99 -19.31 -35.22 15.75
CA GLU A 99 -18.98 -35.49 17.15
C GLU A 99 -19.86 -34.77 18.21
N LEU A 100 -20.65 -33.76 17.84
CA LEU A 100 -21.56 -33.04 18.75
C LEU A 100 -22.89 -33.79 18.98
N VAL A 101 -22.84 -35.13 18.98
CA VAL A 101 -23.97 -36.09 18.95
C VAL A 101 -24.99 -35.91 20.09
N ASN A 102 -24.62 -35.26 21.20
CA ASN A 102 -25.43 -35.18 22.42
C ASN A 102 -26.28 -33.91 22.57
N ILE A 103 -26.38 -33.07 21.53
CA ILE A 103 -27.27 -31.90 21.53
C ILE A 103 -28.57 -32.28 20.83
N SER A 104 -29.70 -32.22 21.55
CA SER A 104 -31.04 -32.64 21.11
C SER A 104 -31.52 -32.01 19.80
N GLU A 105 -30.93 -30.88 19.41
CA GLU A 105 -31.06 -30.27 18.09
C GLU A 105 -29.67 -29.84 17.62
N LYS A 106 -29.09 -30.58 16.67
CA LYS A 106 -27.75 -30.34 16.12
C LYS A 106 -27.65 -28.90 15.58
N PRO A 107 -26.78 -28.04 16.13
CA PRO A 107 -26.56 -26.72 15.56
C PRO A 107 -25.81 -26.83 14.22
N ASP A 108 -25.92 -25.83 13.36
CA ASP A 108 -25.08 -25.70 12.17
C ASP A 108 -23.67 -25.18 12.55
N TYR A 109 -23.61 -24.27 13.54
CA TYR A 109 -22.39 -23.62 13.98
C TYR A 109 -22.31 -23.52 15.51
N LEU A 110 -21.09 -23.48 16.03
CA LEU A 110 -20.82 -23.31 17.45
C LEU A 110 -19.87 -22.13 17.68
N ILE A 111 -20.18 -21.27 18.66
CA ILE A 111 -19.26 -20.28 19.17
C ILE A 111 -18.70 -20.80 20.49
N VAL A 112 -17.40 -21.08 20.54
CA VAL A 112 -16.73 -21.66 21.72
C VAL A 112 -15.73 -20.66 22.29
N GLU A 113 -15.73 -20.51 23.61
CA GLU A 113 -14.68 -19.78 24.33
C GLU A 113 -13.73 -20.75 25.04
N MET A 114 -12.43 -20.51 24.93
CA MET A 114 -11.37 -21.40 25.42
C MET A 114 -10.23 -20.64 26.09
N ILE A 115 -9.55 -21.29 27.04
CA ILE A 115 -8.32 -20.80 27.68
C ILE A 115 -7.13 -21.07 26.75
N ARG A 116 -6.30 -20.06 26.47
CA ARG A 116 -5.19 -20.15 25.51
C ARG A 116 -3.93 -20.82 26.06
N PHE A 117 -3.65 -20.67 27.34
CA PHE A 117 -2.38 -21.10 27.94
C PHE A 117 -2.57 -22.26 28.92
N ARG A 118 -1.53 -23.08 29.02
CA ARG A 118 -1.34 -24.04 30.09
C ARG A 118 -0.56 -23.38 31.24
N GLU A 119 -0.52 -24.04 32.39
CA GLU A 119 0.24 -23.57 33.56
C GLU A 119 1.75 -23.44 33.30
N ASP A 120 2.29 -24.18 32.33
CA ASP A 120 3.68 -24.12 31.89
C ASP A 120 3.96 -23.00 30.87
N PHE A 121 3.03 -22.06 30.71
CA PHE A 121 3.09 -20.93 29.76
C PHE A 121 3.06 -21.34 28.28
N SER A 122 2.86 -22.62 27.95
CA SER A 122 2.71 -23.08 26.58
C SER A 122 1.29 -22.88 26.06
N LYS A 123 1.15 -22.74 24.73
CA LYS A 123 -0.17 -22.65 24.07
C LYS A 123 -0.89 -24.00 24.16
N LYS A 124 -2.15 -23.95 24.57
CA LYS A 124 -3.00 -25.14 24.74
C LYS A 124 -3.47 -25.73 23.40
N HIS A 125 -3.66 -24.86 22.41
CA HIS A 125 -4.25 -25.17 21.11
C HIS A 125 -3.28 -24.85 19.96
N ILE A 126 -3.35 -25.63 18.89
CA ILE A 126 -2.50 -25.46 17.70
C ILE A 126 -3.39 -25.20 16.49
N PHE A 127 -3.03 -24.19 15.69
CA PHE A 127 -3.74 -23.81 14.48
C PHE A 127 -2.90 -24.15 13.24
N ILE A 128 -3.54 -24.84 12.29
CA ILE A 128 -2.95 -25.21 10.99
C ILE A 128 -4.05 -25.10 9.94
N ASP A 129 -3.79 -24.37 8.86
CA ASP A 129 -4.73 -24.07 7.78
C ASP A 129 -6.04 -23.44 8.29
N ASN A 130 -7.14 -24.18 8.29
CA ASN A 130 -8.44 -23.74 8.80
C ASN A 130 -8.87 -24.57 10.02
N LYS A 131 -7.94 -25.23 10.72
CA LYS A 131 -8.24 -26.17 11.79
C LYS A 131 -7.62 -25.77 13.12
N CYS A 132 -8.40 -25.96 14.18
CA CYS A 132 -7.95 -25.88 15.57
C CYS A 132 -7.81 -27.29 16.13
N PHE A 133 -6.60 -27.69 16.52
CA PHE A 133 -6.34 -28.98 17.15
C PHE A 133 -6.51 -28.88 18.66
N ILE A 134 -7.49 -29.61 19.19
CA ILE A 134 -7.77 -29.71 20.63
C ILE A 134 -6.95 -30.86 21.23
N THR A 135 -6.85 -31.97 20.49
CA THR A 135 -5.92 -33.07 20.76
C THR A 135 -5.26 -33.49 19.45
N ALA A 136 -4.30 -34.42 19.48
CA ALA A 136 -3.61 -34.88 18.27
C ALA A 136 -4.58 -35.48 17.22
N ASP A 137 -5.66 -36.12 17.68
CA ASP A 137 -6.61 -36.84 16.84
C ASP A 137 -7.93 -36.07 16.63
N PHE A 138 -8.09 -34.90 17.24
CA PHE A 138 -9.34 -34.17 17.25
C PHE A 138 -9.15 -32.69 16.91
N SER A 139 -9.83 -32.24 15.84
CA SER A 139 -9.72 -30.89 15.31
C SER A 139 -11.07 -30.32 14.90
N TRP A 140 -11.27 -29.02 15.12
CA TRP A 140 -12.43 -28.29 14.62
C TRP A 140 -12.11 -27.48 13.38
N ASN A 141 -13.06 -27.41 12.44
CA ASN A 141 -13.01 -26.48 11.32
C ASN A 141 -13.38 -25.08 11.80
N VAL A 142 -12.39 -24.18 11.78
CA VAL A 142 -12.52 -22.79 12.20
C VAL A 142 -13.02 -21.95 11.04
N ILE A 143 -14.01 -21.13 11.33
CA ILE A 143 -14.55 -20.13 10.43
C ILE A 143 -13.95 -18.76 10.77
N TYR A 144 -14.06 -18.36 12.04
CA TYR A 144 -13.46 -17.15 12.56
C TYR A 144 -12.85 -17.39 13.93
N ARG A 145 -11.77 -16.65 14.21
CA ARG A 145 -11.05 -16.65 15.48
C ARG A 145 -10.90 -15.23 16.00
N ALA A 146 -11.19 -15.01 17.26
CA ALA A 146 -11.09 -13.70 17.89
C ALA A 146 -10.60 -13.78 19.34
N SER A 147 -10.15 -12.64 19.86
CA SER A 147 -9.84 -12.48 21.28
C SER A 147 -11.09 -12.42 22.16
N THR A 148 -12.22 -11.96 21.63
CA THR A 148 -13.47 -11.76 22.38
C THR A 148 -14.70 -12.07 21.53
N TYR A 149 -15.84 -12.27 22.20
CA TYR A 149 -17.15 -12.38 21.55
C TYR A 149 -17.50 -11.17 20.68
N GLN A 150 -17.07 -9.97 21.08
CA GLN A 150 -17.27 -8.76 20.29
C GLN A 150 -16.56 -8.84 18.93
N GLY A 151 -15.39 -9.49 18.89
CA GLY A 151 -14.69 -9.78 17.65
C GLY A 151 -15.52 -10.64 16.70
N ILE A 152 -16.10 -11.74 17.19
CA ILE A 152 -16.97 -12.62 16.39
C ILE A 152 -18.25 -11.92 15.95
N ASN A 153 -18.93 -11.21 16.87
CA ASN A 153 -20.15 -10.48 16.55
C ASN A 153 -19.94 -9.46 15.42
N ARG A 154 -18.81 -8.74 15.43
CA ARG A 154 -18.45 -7.81 14.36
C ARG A 154 -18.34 -8.50 13.00
N MET A 155 -17.85 -9.74 12.96
CA MET A 155 -17.73 -10.51 11.71
C MET A 155 -19.09 -10.97 11.21
N ILE A 156 -19.99 -11.35 12.12
CA ILE A 156 -21.37 -11.71 11.81
C ILE A 156 -22.14 -10.49 11.29
N GLU A 157 -22.03 -9.33 11.94
CA GLU A 157 -22.69 -8.08 11.52
C GLU A 157 -22.24 -7.60 10.14
N LYS A 158 -20.97 -7.85 9.78
CA LYS A 158 -20.45 -7.57 8.43
C LYS A 158 -20.99 -8.52 7.35
N ASN A 159 -21.78 -9.53 7.73
CA ASN A 159 -22.43 -10.51 6.85
C ASN A 159 -21.47 -11.16 5.85
N LEU A 160 -20.26 -11.47 6.30
CA LEU A 160 -19.22 -12.08 5.46
C LEU A 160 -19.49 -13.56 5.19
N ILE A 161 -20.35 -14.17 6.01
CA ILE A 161 -20.88 -15.53 5.86
C ILE A 161 -22.38 -15.45 6.05
N ASP A 162 -23.11 -16.11 5.14
CA ASP A 162 -24.55 -16.20 5.24
C ASP A 162 -24.94 -17.20 6.34
N LEU A 163 -25.38 -16.64 7.47
CA LEU A 163 -25.90 -17.39 8.62
C LEU A 163 -27.43 -17.33 8.69
N SER A 164 -28.10 -16.84 7.63
CA SER A 164 -29.56 -16.70 7.62
C SER A 164 -30.25 -18.07 7.72
N GLY A 165 -31.16 -18.19 8.69
CA GLY A 165 -31.87 -19.45 8.96
C GLY A 165 -31.01 -20.57 9.58
N LYS A 166 -29.77 -20.28 9.98
CA LYS A 166 -28.84 -21.24 10.59
C LYS A 166 -28.92 -21.21 12.11
N LYS A 167 -28.79 -22.38 12.74
CA LYS A 167 -28.79 -22.49 14.20
C LYS A 167 -27.37 -22.37 14.75
N ILE A 168 -27.13 -21.34 15.55
CA ILE A 168 -25.85 -21.09 16.21
C ILE A 168 -26.02 -21.38 17.71
N THR A 169 -25.15 -22.22 18.27
CA THR A 169 -25.08 -22.45 19.72
C THR A 169 -23.86 -21.73 20.28
N ILE A 170 -23.98 -21.19 21.50
CA ILE A 170 -22.87 -20.55 22.21
C ILE A 170 -22.48 -21.46 23.37
N ALA A 171 -21.22 -21.87 23.40
CA ALA A 171 -20.59 -22.62 24.48
C ALA A 171 -19.60 -21.68 25.21
N PRO A 172 -20.08 -20.93 26.22
CA PRO A 172 -19.22 -20.05 27.00
C PRO A 172 -18.27 -20.83 27.89
N LEU A 173 -17.14 -20.21 28.23
CA LEU A 173 -16.20 -20.79 29.19
C LEU A 173 -16.87 -20.84 30.56
N GLN A 174 -17.01 -22.04 31.11
CA GLN A 174 -17.48 -22.22 32.48
C GLN A 174 -16.27 -22.20 33.42
N LEU A 175 -16.10 -21.09 34.12
CA LEU A 175 -15.13 -20.94 35.21
C LEU A 175 -15.83 -21.27 36.54
N ALA A 176 -15.15 -21.96 37.45
CA ALA A 176 -15.60 -22.09 38.82
C ALA A 176 -15.48 -20.74 39.56
N GLU A 177 -16.21 -20.55 40.66
CA GLU A 177 -16.16 -19.28 41.43
C GLU A 177 -14.76 -18.96 41.97
N GLU A 178 -13.91 -19.96 42.11
CA GLU A 178 -12.52 -19.84 42.60
C GLU A 178 -11.49 -19.63 41.47
N ASP A 179 -11.88 -19.80 40.22
CA ASP A 179 -10.97 -19.66 39.08
C ASP A 179 -10.71 -18.17 38.77
N GLU A 180 -9.44 -17.82 38.62
CA GLU A 180 -9.05 -16.48 38.16
C GLU A 180 -9.47 -16.29 36.69
N ASP A 181 -9.83 -15.06 36.32
CA ASP A 181 -10.07 -14.71 34.92
C ASP A 181 -8.82 -15.06 34.08
N PRO A 182 -8.96 -15.83 32.98
CA PRO A 182 -7.83 -16.20 32.12
C PRO A 182 -6.98 -15.01 31.66
N ASP A 183 -7.58 -13.84 31.44
CA ASP A 183 -6.87 -12.62 31.04
C ASP A 183 -6.08 -11.95 32.18
N LEU A 184 -6.41 -12.23 33.44
CA LEU A 184 -5.70 -11.71 34.61
C LEU A 184 -4.49 -12.56 35.02
N THR A 185 -4.42 -13.81 34.55
CA THR A 185 -3.28 -14.69 34.84
C THR A 185 -1.94 -14.08 34.38
N LEU A 186 -0.87 -14.35 35.12
CA LEU A 186 0.47 -13.83 34.84
C LEU A 186 0.94 -14.13 33.41
N CYS A 187 0.66 -15.35 32.91
CA CYS A 187 1.02 -15.74 31.54
C CYS A 187 0.34 -14.84 30.50
N SER A 188 -0.95 -14.57 30.68
CA SER A 188 -1.71 -13.70 29.76
C SER A 188 -1.24 -12.26 29.80
N GLN A 189 -0.90 -11.74 30.99
CA GLN A 189 -0.36 -10.39 31.14
C GLN A 189 0.99 -10.24 30.42
N LEU A 190 1.92 -11.18 30.63
CA LEU A 190 3.21 -11.18 29.94
C LEU A 190 3.05 -11.30 28.41
N TYR A 191 2.11 -12.13 27.97
CA TYR A 191 1.83 -12.27 26.54
C TYR A 191 1.25 -10.98 25.95
N SER A 192 0.32 -10.31 26.65
CA SER A 192 -0.21 -9.01 26.25
C SER A 192 0.86 -7.93 26.17
N GLU A 193 1.82 -7.91 27.10
CA GLU A 193 2.97 -7.01 27.03
C GLU A 193 3.83 -7.27 25.79
N ASN A 194 4.11 -8.54 25.49
CA ASN A 194 4.85 -8.93 24.28
C ASN A 194 4.10 -8.49 23.00
N CYS A 195 2.80 -8.75 22.90
CA CYS A 195 1.96 -8.30 21.79
C CYS A 195 2.01 -6.77 21.61
N ASN A 196 1.89 -6.02 22.71
CA ASN A 196 2.01 -4.57 22.68
C ASN A 196 3.39 -4.09 22.21
N SER A 197 4.46 -4.80 22.59
CA SER A 197 5.82 -4.50 22.12
C SER A 197 5.95 -4.72 20.60
N ILE A 198 5.48 -5.87 20.09
CA ILE A 198 5.52 -6.19 18.65
C ILE A 198 4.74 -5.14 17.86
N LEU A 199 3.56 -4.77 18.33
CA LEU A 199 2.73 -3.78 17.66
C LEU A 199 3.38 -2.39 17.66
N LYS A 200 4.03 -1.96 18.76
CA LYS A 200 4.77 -0.70 18.82
C LYS A 200 5.99 -0.68 17.89
N GLN A 201 6.62 -1.83 17.67
CA GLN A 201 7.76 -1.97 16.76
C GLN A 201 7.36 -2.12 15.29
N ASN A 202 6.06 -2.33 15.01
CA ASN A 202 5.58 -2.51 13.65
C ASN A 202 5.48 -1.16 12.91
N SER A 203 6.53 -0.81 12.16
CA SER A 203 6.57 0.38 11.29
C SER A 203 5.65 0.31 10.07
N CYS A 204 5.10 -0.87 9.75
CA CYS A 204 4.27 -1.12 8.57
C CYS A 204 2.78 -1.32 8.89
N ILE A 205 2.26 -0.73 9.97
CA ILE A 205 0.85 -0.90 10.40
C ILE A 205 -0.18 -0.50 9.32
N HIS A 206 0.20 0.40 8.41
CA HIS A 206 -0.62 0.84 7.28
C HIS A 206 -0.67 -0.17 6.12
N LYS A 207 0.02 -1.31 6.21
CA LYS A 207 0.02 -2.36 5.18
C LYS A 207 -0.63 -3.63 5.69
N CYS A 208 -1.24 -4.38 4.77
CA CYS A 208 -1.81 -5.67 5.08
C CYS A 208 -0.74 -6.73 5.26
N LEU A 209 -0.77 -7.44 6.40
CA LEU A 209 0.17 -8.53 6.68
C LEU A 209 0.20 -9.63 5.61
N HIS A 210 -0.93 -9.88 4.92
CA HIS A 210 -1.02 -10.96 3.92
C HIS A 210 -0.71 -10.52 2.49
N CYS A 211 -1.17 -9.34 2.08
CA CYS A 211 -1.05 -8.93 0.67
C CYS A 211 -0.11 -7.74 0.43
N ASP A 212 0.49 -7.19 1.50
CA ASP A 212 1.40 -6.04 1.50
C ASP A 212 0.82 -4.75 0.89
N LYS A 213 -0.49 -4.72 0.59
CA LYS A 213 -1.20 -3.55 0.07
C LYS A 213 -1.62 -2.63 1.21
N SER A 214 -1.62 -1.33 0.93
CA SER A 214 -2.10 -0.27 1.83
C SER A 214 -3.51 -0.55 2.39
N ILE A 215 -3.65 -0.33 3.70
CA ILE A 215 -4.89 -0.40 4.46
C ILE A 215 -5.33 1.03 4.76
N LEU A 216 -6.23 1.54 3.93
CA LEU A 216 -6.93 2.79 4.18
C LEU A 216 -8.42 2.58 4.04
N GLY A 217 -9.13 2.83 5.14
CA GLY A 217 -10.57 2.73 5.24
C GLY A 217 -11.03 2.40 6.66
N THR A 218 -12.33 2.52 6.87
CA THR A 218 -13.02 2.32 8.15
C THR A 218 -13.14 0.85 8.60
N GLU A 219 -12.54 -0.08 7.84
CA GLU A 219 -12.80 -1.52 8.00
C GLU A 219 -11.53 -2.36 8.14
N SER A 220 -10.43 -1.78 8.61
CA SER A 220 -9.23 -2.56 8.93
C SER A 220 -9.45 -3.40 10.18
N LEU A 221 -9.04 -4.68 10.12
CA LEU A 221 -9.00 -5.54 11.29
C LEU A 221 -7.58 -5.54 11.84
N LEU A 222 -7.44 -5.42 13.15
CA LEU A 222 -6.19 -5.69 13.83
C LEU A 222 -6.17 -7.16 14.22
N VAL A 223 -5.15 -7.88 13.76
CA VAL A 223 -5.01 -9.32 13.95
C VAL A 223 -3.64 -9.71 14.51
N GLU A 224 -3.63 -10.84 15.19
CA GLU A 224 -2.46 -11.59 15.61
C GLU A 224 -2.33 -12.83 14.70
N LEU A 225 -1.17 -12.97 14.06
CA LEU A 225 -0.76 -14.17 13.32
C LEU A 225 0.14 -14.98 14.26
N ASP A 226 -0.34 -16.14 14.69
CA ASP A 226 0.36 -16.98 15.66
C ASP A 226 0.17 -18.48 15.36
N ASP A 227 0.01 -18.81 14.08
CA ASP A 227 -0.15 -20.17 13.59
C ASP A 227 1.20 -20.91 13.48
N LYS A 228 1.16 -22.24 13.43
CA LYS A 228 2.37 -23.10 13.51
C LYS A 228 3.40 -22.79 12.43
N ASN A 229 2.95 -22.34 11.27
CA ASN A 229 3.80 -22.10 10.10
C ASN A 229 4.15 -20.61 9.92
N SER A 230 3.70 -19.75 10.83
CA SER A 230 3.93 -18.30 10.79
C SER A 230 4.81 -17.84 11.94
N GLU A 231 5.63 -16.82 11.67
CA GLU A 231 6.23 -16.04 12.75
C GLU A 231 5.14 -15.27 13.49
N HIS A 232 5.34 -15.06 14.79
CA HIS A 232 4.39 -14.31 15.60
C HIS A 232 4.39 -12.83 15.19
N MET A 233 3.32 -12.40 14.53
CA MET A 233 3.19 -11.05 13.99
C MET A 233 1.87 -10.41 14.42
N LEU A 234 1.89 -9.09 14.65
CA LEU A 234 0.70 -8.30 14.92
C LEU A 234 0.61 -7.12 13.96
N GLY A 235 -0.58 -6.88 13.43
CA GLY A 235 -0.78 -5.79 12.47
C GLY A 235 -2.16 -5.80 11.84
N CYS A 236 -2.31 -4.99 10.80
CA CYS A 236 -3.59 -4.83 10.13
C CYS A 236 -3.74 -5.77 8.94
N ILE A 237 -4.99 -6.13 8.65
CA ILE A 237 -5.36 -6.83 7.42
C ILE A 237 -6.63 -6.24 6.81
N HIS A 238 -6.81 -6.40 5.49
CA HIS A 238 -8.11 -6.18 4.87
C HIS A 238 -9.07 -7.29 5.30
N VAL A 239 -10.36 -6.98 5.48
CA VAL A 239 -11.41 -7.97 5.77
C VAL A 239 -11.40 -9.13 4.77
N LYS A 240 -11.21 -8.83 3.48
CA LYS A 240 -11.12 -9.84 2.41
C LYS A 240 -9.87 -10.73 2.45
N CYS A 241 -8.83 -10.30 3.18
CA CYS A 241 -7.56 -11.02 3.31
C CYS A 241 -7.51 -11.84 4.60
N LEU A 242 -8.53 -11.74 5.45
CA LEU A 242 -8.64 -12.50 6.69
C LEU A 242 -8.70 -14.00 6.39
N ARG A 243 -7.79 -14.76 6.99
CA ARG A 243 -7.86 -16.23 7.06
C ARG A 243 -8.63 -16.63 8.31
N SER A 244 -9.24 -17.82 8.29
CA SER A 244 -10.07 -18.30 9.40
C SER A 244 -9.33 -18.38 10.75
N ILE A 245 -8.02 -18.66 10.70
CA ILE A 245 -7.16 -18.82 11.88
C ILE A 245 -6.44 -17.54 12.32
N ASP A 246 -6.57 -16.45 11.57
CA ASP A 246 -6.00 -15.17 12.01
C ASP A 246 -6.81 -14.68 13.21
N ARG A 247 -6.14 -14.40 14.33
CA ARG A 247 -6.82 -14.05 15.57
C ARG A 247 -7.18 -12.57 15.56
N ILE A 248 -8.47 -12.26 15.43
CA ILE A 248 -8.97 -10.88 15.49
C ILE A 248 -8.84 -10.35 16.91
N ILE A 249 -7.96 -9.39 17.12
CA ILE A 249 -7.76 -8.74 18.42
C ILE A 249 -8.51 -7.42 18.55
N GLY A 250 -8.81 -6.75 17.42
CA GLY A 250 -9.51 -5.48 17.46
C GLY A 250 -9.70 -4.84 16.08
N ILE A 251 -9.90 -3.54 16.10
CA ILE A 251 -9.95 -2.66 14.93
C ILE A 251 -9.02 -1.49 15.17
N ILE A 252 -8.43 -0.96 14.09
CA ILE A 252 -7.76 0.33 14.17
C ILE A 252 -8.74 1.40 13.70
N GLU A 253 -9.07 2.29 14.61
CA GLU A 253 -9.75 3.53 14.30
C GLU A 253 -8.72 4.66 14.31
N SER A 254 -8.66 5.40 13.22
CA SER A 254 -7.85 6.61 13.13
C SER A 254 -8.79 7.78 12.85
N ASN A 255 -8.80 8.76 13.76
CA ASN A 255 -9.57 9.99 13.58
C ASN A 255 -9.19 10.72 12.29
N PHE A 256 -7.93 10.60 11.87
CA PHE A 256 -7.47 11.12 10.58
C PHE A 256 -8.17 10.40 9.42
N LEU A 257 -8.25 9.07 9.43
CA LEU A 257 -8.91 8.32 8.35
C LEU A 257 -10.41 8.62 8.24
N ASN A 258 -11.08 8.97 9.34
CA ASN A 258 -12.50 9.34 9.33
C ASN A 258 -12.77 10.58 8.47
N ASP A 259 -11.92 11.61 8.57
CA ASP A 259 -12.01 12.85 7.78
C ASP A 259 -11.79 12.62 6.27
N TYR A 260 -11.14 11.51 5.91
CA TYR A 260 -10.83 11.12 4.54
C TYR A 260 -11.46 9.80 4.11
N SER A 261 -12.59 9.40 4.72
CA SER A 261 -13.31 8.14 4.43
C SER A 261 -13.70 7.93 2.95
N HIS A 262 -13.72 8.99 2.14
CA HIS A 262 -13.93 8.94 0.70
C HIS A 262 -12.71 8.41 -0.09
N LEU A 263 -11.50 8.44 0.48
CA LEU A 263 -10.27 7.91 -0.11
C LEU A 263 -10.18 6.39 0.11
N LYS A 264 -10.99 5.64 -0.62
CA LYS A 264 -10.97 4.17 -0.58
C LYS A 264 -9.75 3.62 -1.32
N LYS A 265 -9.01 2.68 -0.72
CA LYS A 265 -7.85 1.99 -1.34
C LYS A 265 -6.74 2.95 -1.82
N PHE A 266 -6.62 4.10 -1.20
CA PHE A 266 -5.54 5.02 -1.50
C PHE A 266 -4.22 4.46 -0.94
N ASP A 267 -3.09 4.85 -1.51
CA ASP A 267 -1.79 4.49 -0.97
C ASP A 267 -1.06 5.80 -0.70
N PHE A 268 -1.16 6.28 0.55
CA PHE A 268 -0.54 7.55 0.95
C PHE A 268 0.97 7.51 0.81
N GLN A 269 1.58 6.34 1.04
CA GLN A 269 3.01 6.17 0.90
C GLN A 269 3.39 6.32 -0.57
N LEU A 270 2.78 5.54 -1.45
CA LEU A 270 3.01 5.62 -2.89
C LEU A 270 2.69 7.01 -3.43
N TRP A 271 1.60 7.64 -2.97
CA TRP A 271 1.23 8.98 -3.40
C TRP A 271 2.23 10.05 -2.92
N SER A 272 2.67 10.01 -1.67
CA SER A 272 3.70 10.92 -1.12
C SER A 272 5.04 10.74 -1.86
N GLU A 273 5.33 9.51 -2.23
CA GLU A 273 6.46 9.14 -3.04
C GLU A 273 6.35 9.65 -4.49
N LEU A 274 5.16 9.58 -5.08
CA LEU A 274 4.86 10.02 -6.44
C LEU A 274 4.73 11.54 -6.53
N ILE A 275 4.21 12.25 -5.54
CA ILE A 275 4.02 13.70 -5.65
C ILE A 275 5.35 14.46 -5.71
N LYS A 276 6.43 13.91 -5.11
CA LYS A 276 7.77 14.50 -5.12
C LYS A 276 8.41 14.46 -6.52
N ASN A 277 8.23 13.36 -7.26
CA ASN A 277 9.00 13.08 -8.49
C ASN A 277 8.12 12.74 -9.72
N GLY A 278 6.81 12.62 -9.56
CA GLY A 278 5.85 12.16 -10.57
C GLY A 278 5.35 13.25 -11.48
N GLN A 279 6.15 14.28 -11.76
CA GLN A 279 5.83 15.29 -12.78
C GLN A 279 6.67 15.12 -14.05
N TYR A 280 7.42 14.02 -14.16
CA TYR A 280 8.31 13.75 -15.29
C TYR A 280 7.62 13.91 -16.66
N CYS A 281 6.39 13.40 -16.81
CA CYS A 281 5.60 13.55 -18.02
C CYS A 281 5.42 15.04 -18.44
N PHE A 282 5.29 15.95 -17.47
CA PHE A 282 5.15 17.38 -17.75
C PHE A 282 6.48 18.04 -18.12
N ASP A 283 7.61 17.57 -17.59
CA ASP A 283 8.93 18.11 -17.95
C ASP A 283 9.33 17.68 -19.36
N GLU A 284 9.01 16.45 -19.76
CA GLU A 284 9.15 15.98 -21.14
C GLU A 284 8.28 16.84 -22.09
N ILE A 285 7.04 17.12 -21.70
CA ILE A 285 6.14 18.02 -22.43
C ILE A 285 6.71 19.44 -22.58
N LYS A 286 7.43 19.98 -21.59
CA LYS A 286 8.08 21.30 -21.68
C LYS A 286 9.31 21.28 -22.59
N SER A 287 10.02 20.16 -22.64
CA SER A 287 11.24 20.01 -23.46
C SER A 287 10.97 19.85 -24.95
N THR A 288 9.73 19.54 -25.34
CA THR A 288 9.34 19.39 -26.74
C THR A 288 8.97 20.75 -27.33
N ASN A 289 9.62 21.14 -28.44
CA ASN A 289 9.36 22.36 -29.22
C ASN A 289 8.03 22.33 -30.01
N ILE A 290 7.07 21.53 -29.54
CA ILE A 290 5.75 21.42 -30.17
C ILE A 290 4.96 22.67 -29.82
N ASP A 291 4.56 23.44 -30.85
CA ASP A 291 3.82 24.70 -30.73
C ASP A 291 2.77 24.68 -29.62
N SER A 292 2.79 25.72 -28.78
CA SER A 292 1.92 25.93 -27.62
C SER A 292 0.42 26.05 -27.95
N ASN A 293 0.05 26.02 -29.24
CA ASN A 293 -1.33 26.12 -29.71
C ASN A 293 -2.02 24.78 -29.94
N ASN A 294 -1.32 23.64 -29.81
CA ASN A 294 -1.93 22.32 -29.91
C ASN A 294 -2.31 21.78 -28.52
N PHE A 295 -3.57 21.39 -28.35
CA PHE A 295 -4.04 20.72 -27.14
C PHE A 295 -3.25 19.41 -26.94
N LYS A 296 -2.49 19.32 -25.85
CA LYS A 296 -1.80 18.09 -25.46
C LYS A 296 -2.79 17.19 -24.73
N ILE A 297 -3.13 16.05 -25.32
CA ILE A 297 -4.02 15.06 -24.72
C ILE A 297 -3.18 14.13 -23.85
N ILE A 298 -3.40 14.17 -22.54
CA ILE A 298 -2.85 13.17 -21.61
C ILE A 298 -3.93 12.11 -21.44
N THR A 299 -3.64 10.88 -21.86
CA THR A 299 -4.51 9.74 -21.62
C THR A 299 -4.00 8.96 -20.40
N TRP A 300 -4.94 8.40 -19.63
CA TRP A 300 -4.63 7.55 -18.49
C TRP A 300 -5.45 6.27 -18.59
N SER A 301 -4.83 5.15 -18.26
CA SER A 301 -5.50 3.86 -18.09
C SER A 301 -5.16 3.31 -16.70
N SER A 302 -6.19 2.88 -15.99
CA SER A 302 -6.08 2.11 -14.74
C SER A 302 -5.52 0.71 -14.95
N ASP A 303 -5.63 0.19 -16.17
CA ASP A 303 -5.51 -1.24 -16.48
C ASP A 303 -4.12 -1.60 -16.99
N CYS A 304 -3.12 -0.75 -16.73
CA CYS A 304 -1.74 -1.06 -17.05
C CYS A 304 -1.19 -2.12 -16.08
N GLU A 305 -1.22 -3.38 -16.48
CA GLU A 305 -0.47 -4.45 -15.82
C GLU A 305 1.04 -4.26 -16.06
N TYR A 306 1.67 -3.41 -15.26
CA TYR A 306 3.13 -3.37 -15.20
C TYR A 306 3.61 -4.58 -14.39
N ASN A 307 4.11 -5.60 -15.07
CA ASN A 307 4.59 -6.81 -14.42
C ASN A 307 6.12 -6.80 -14.29
N SER A 308 6.60 -6.33 -13.13
CA SER A 308 8.02 -6.20 -12.80
C SER A 308 8.76 -7.53 -12.62
N THR A 309 8.13 -8.67 -12.91
CA THR A 309 8.69 -10.01 -12.72
C THR A 309 9.20 -10.64 -14.02
N TYR A 310 8.82 -10.11 -15.19
CA TYR A 310 9.15 -10.71 -16.49
C TYR A 310 10.61 -10.51 -16.93
N SER A 311 11.15 -11.42 -17.76
CA SER A 311 12.60 -11.54 -18.00
C SER A 311 13.07 -11.08 -19.38
N TYR A 312 12.18 -10.63 -20.25
CA TYR A 312 12.53 -10.19 -21.61
C TYR A 312 12.13 -8.74 -21.84
N CYS A 313 12.83 -8.09 -22.76
CA CYS A 313 12.58 -6.73 -23.21
C CYS A 313 12.87 -6.62 -24.72
N VAL A 314 12.35 -5.57 -25.35
CA VAL A 314 12.55 -5.31 -26.79
C VAL A 314 13.61 -4.24 -26.97
N LYS A 315 14.60 -4.53 -27.83
CA LYS A 315 15.66 -3.60 -28.24
C LYS A 315 15.46 -3.26 -29.71
N THR A 316 15.42 -1.98 -30.04
CA THR A 316 15.37 -1.46 -31.42
C THR A 316 16.73 -0.91 -31.81
N ASN A 317 17.31 -1.41 -32.89
CA ASN A 317 18.56 -0.94 -33.45
C ASN A 317 18.30 0.20 -34.46
N LEU A 318 19.19 1.19 -34.46
CA LEU A 318 19.09 2.39 -35.28
C LEU A 318 20.13 2.36 -36.42
N GLU A 319 19.96 3.23 -37.42
CA GLU A 319 20.85 3.28 -38.60
C GLU A 319 22.29 3.69 -38.30
N ASN A 320 22.56 4.27 -37.14
CA ASN A 320 23.89 4.72 -36.70
C ASN A 320 24.57 3.73 -35.75
N ASP A 321 24.12 2.47 -35.72
CA ASP A 321 24.56 1.40 -34.81
C ASP A 321 24.23 1.62 -33.32
N ASP A 322 23.53 2.71 -32.97
CA ASP A 322 22.95 2.88 -31.64
C ASP A 322 21.67 2.04 -31.49
N TYR A 323 21.16 1.97 -30.26
CA TYR A 323 19.93 1.24 -29.95
C TYR A 323 19.13 1.88 -28.82
N VAL A 324 17.84 1.59 -28.81
CA VAL A 324 16.87 2.07 -27.82
C VAL A 324 16.08 0.86 -27.30
N TYR A 325 15.79 0.85 -26.00
CA TYR A 325 14.88 -0.14 -25.41
C TYR A 325 13.45 0.36 -25.42
N ALA A 326 12.50 -0.55 -25.64
CA ALA A 326 11.09 -0.25 -25.40
C ALA A 326 10.89 0.12 -23.93
N THR A 327 10.34 1.31 -23.69
CA THR A 327 10.04 1.79 -22.34
C THR A 327 8.54 2.03 -22.18
N ASP A 328 8.02 1.67 -21.01
CA ASP A 328 6.73 2.12 -20.53
C ASP A 328 6.96 3.12 -19.39
N ARG A 329 6.43 4.34 -19.55
CA ARG A 329 6.54 5.40 -18.53
C ARG A 329 8.00 5.68 -18.10
N GLY A 330 8.94 5.64 -19.05
CA GLY A 330 10.37 5.87 -18.81
C GLY A 330 11.09 4.75 -18.06
N LYS A 331 10.46 3.58 -17.88
CA LYS A 331 11.10 2.35 -17.39
C LYS A 331 11.11 1.30 -18.50
N ILE A 332 12.13 0.45 -18.54
CA ILE A 332 12.17 -0.68 -19.48
C ILE A 332 10.90 -1.50 -19.34
N HIS A 333 10.22 -1.69 -20.47
CA HIS A 333 9.03 -2.51 -20.53
C HIS A 333 9.43 -3.99 -20.52
N ARG A 334 8.98 -4.72 -19.49
CA ARG A 334 9.33 -6.12 -19.25
C ARG A 334 8.17 -7.01 -19.67
N MET A 335 8.48 -8.03 -20.47
CA MET A 335 7.53 -8.90 -21.13
C MET A 335 7.89 -10.37 -20.93
N ASN A 336 6.89 -11.25 -20.97
CA ASN A 336 7.16 -12.67 -21.16
C ASN A 336 7.74 -12.91 -22.57
N LEU A 337 8.27 -14.11 -22.83
CA LEU A 337 8.93 -14.38 -24.11
C LEU A 337 7.97 -14.28 -25.32
N SER A 338 6.73 -14.77 -25.17
CA SER A 338 5.72 -14.77 -26.24
C SER A 338 5.37 -13.33 -26.64
N ASP A 339 5.03 -12.50 -25.66
CA ASP A 339 4.65 -11.10 -25.88
C ASP A 339 5.81 -10.30 -26.50
N ALA A 340 7.04 -10.55 -26.06
CA ALA A 340 8.23 -9.90 -26.60
C ALA A 340 8.47 -10.27 -28.08
N GLN A 341 8.27 -11.55 -28.43
CA GLN A 341 8.40 -12.03 -29.81
C GLN A 341 7.31 -11.45 -30.73
N GLU A 342 6.07 -11.42 -30.25
CA GLU A 342 4.95 -10.80 -30.98
C GLU A 342 5.21 -9.31 -31.21
N THR A 343 5.65 -8.59 -30.18
CA THR A 343 5.97 -7.16 -30.28
C THR A 343 7.09 -6.87 -31.26
N VAL A 344 8.16 -7.68 -31.26
CA VAL A 344 9.27 -7.58 -32.22
C VAL A 344 8.77 -7.83 -33.64
N GLN A 345 7.95 -8.85 -33.85
CA GLN A 345 7.41 -9.18 -35.16
C GLN A 345 6.53 -8.04 -35.70
N SER A 346 5.60 -7.53 -34.90
CA SER A 346 4.75 -6.39 -35.27
C SER A 346 5.58 -5.13 -35.57
N SER A 347 6.60 -4.85 -34.77
CA SER A 347 7.48 -3.69 -34.97
C SER A 347 8.28 -3.79 -36.27
N ASN A 348 8.86 -4.96 -36.56
CA ASN A 348 9.65 -5.18 -37.77
C ASN A 348 8.79 -5.11 -39.04
N ASN A 349 7.55 -5.64 -38.99
CA ASN A 349 6.60 -5.48 -40.08
C ASN A 349 6.31 -3.99 -40.35
N LEU A 350 6.07 -3.19 -39.30
CA LEU A 350 5.86 -1.76 -39.42
C LEU A 350 7.07 -1.02 -40.03
N TYR A 351 8.29 -1.40 -39.65
CA TYR A 351 9.51 -0.80 -40.21
C TYR A 351 9.65 -1.07 -41.70
N GLU A 352 9.40 -2.30 -42.15
CA GLU A 352 9.47 -2.66 -43.57
C GLU A 352 8.35 -1.99 -44.39
N GLU A 353 7.12 -1.91 -43.86
CA GLU A 353 6.00 -1.23 -44.52
C GLU A 353 6.28 0.26 -44.77
N HIS A 354 6.99 0.92 -43.85
CA HIS A 354 7.22 2.38 -43.90
C HIS A 354 8.59 2.77 -44.47
N LYS A 355 9.46 1.78 -44.75
CA LYS A 355 10.88 1.97 -45.08
C LYS A 355 11.13 2.94 -46.24
N GLU A 356 10.37 2.80 -47.32
CA GLU A 356 10.56 3.54 -48.57
C GLU A 356 9.71 4.81 -48.67
N MET A 357 8.61 4.91 -47.89
CA MET A 357 7.69 6.05 -47.96
C MET A 357 7.95 7.09 -46.86
N ASP A 358 7.92 6.67 -45.60
CA ASP A 358 8.03 7.56 -44.44
C ASP A 358 8.57 6.78 -43.23
N PRO A 359 9.89 6.56 -43.16
CA PRO A 359 10.49 5.60 -42.24
C PRO A 359 10.25 6.01 -40.79
N LEU A 360 10.03 5.01 -39.94
CA LEU A 360 9.90 5.21 -38.50
C LEU A 360 11.29 5.49 -37.90
N CYS A 361 11.41 6.59 -37.17
CA CYS A 361 12.68 7.08 -36.64
C CYS A 361 12.55 7.43 -35.15
N TYR A 362 13.71 7.59 -34.50
CA TYR A 362 13.87 8.27 -33.22
C TYR A 362 14.63 9.59 -33.42
N THR A 363 14.29 10.65 -32.69
CA THR A 363 15.15 11.84 -32.63
C THR A 363 16.39 11.58 -31.76
N SER A 364 17.55 12.07 -32.18
CA SER A 364 18.84 11.70 -31.58
C SER A 364 19.10 12.22 -30.16
N LYS A 365 18.29 13.14 -29.64
CA LYS A 365 18.45 13.68 -28.27
C LYS A 365 17.19 13.51 -27.43
N THR A 366 16.05 13.97 -27.93
CA THR A 366 14.75 13.84 -27.25
C THR A 366 14.15 12.43 -27.32
N MET A 367 14.70 11.54 -28.15
CA MET A 367 14.22 10.15 -28.32
C MET A 367 12.72 10.06 -28.67
N MET A 368 12.20 11.05 -29.39
CA MET A 368 10.82 11.03 -29.90
C MET A 368 10.70 10.01 -31.03
N PHE A 369 9.76 9.09 -30.88
CA PHE A 369 9.46 8.07 -31.89
C PHE A 369 8.34 8.52 -32.84
N GLY A 370 8.49 8.26 -34.12
CA GLY A 370 7.44 8.50 -35.09
C GLY A 370 7.92 8.43 -36.54
N PRO A 371 7.02 8.64 -37.50
CA PRO A 371 7.40 8.75 -38.90
C PRO A 371 8.27 9.98 -39.13
N TYR A 372 9.26 9.84 -40.01
CA TYR A 372 10.26 10.86 -40.34
C TYR A 372 9.63 12.21 -40.70
N SER A 373 8.55 12.21 -41.49
CA SER A 373 7.83 13.42 -41.91
C SER A 373 7.30 14.25 -40.73
N LYS A 374 6.83 13.58 -39.67
CA LYS A 374 6.36 14.24 -38.43
C LYS A 374 7.52 14.67 -37.54
N LEU A 375 8.58 13.86 -37.46
CA LEU A 375 9.71 14.18 -36.58
C LEU A 375 10.51 15.39 -37.07
N ILE A 376 10.59 15.61 -38.39
CA ILE A 376 11.22 16.83 -38.94
C ILE A 376 10.57 18.11 -38.41
N SER A 377 9.25 18.14 -38.21
CA SER A 377 8.56 19.37 -37.80
C SER A 377 8.66 19.65 -36.30
N VAL A 378 9.07 18.67 -35.49
CA VAL A 378 9.11 18.78 -34.01
C VAL A 378 10.51 18.65 -33.42
N LYS A 379 11.48 18.12 -34.18
CA LYS A 379 12.87 17.95 -33.72
C LYS A 379 13.54 19.30 -33.48
N ASN A 380 14.54 19.30 -32.61
CA ASN A 380 15.40 20.47 -32.45
C ASN A 380 16.32 20.68 -33.66
N ASN A 381 16.81 21.91 -33.84
CA ASN A 381 17.71 22.24 -34.96
C ASN A 381 18.99 21.39 -34.97
N ASP A 382 19.46 20.98 -33.78
CA ASP A 382 20.66 20.19 -33.53
C ASP A 382 20.37 18.68 -33.35
N GLU A 383 19.16 18.23 -33.65
CA GLU A 383 18.76 16.82 -33.63
C GLU A 383 18.70 16.21 -35.03
N LYS A 384 19.06 14.93 -35.11
CA LYS A 384 18.89 14.08 -36.29
C LYS A 384 17.74 13.11 -36.05
N CYS A 385 17.05 12.70 -37.12
CA CYS A 385 16.13 11.56 -37.07
C CYS A 385 16.92 10.32 -37.46
N LEU A 386 16.99 9.34 -36.56
CA LEU A 386 17.70 8.08 -36.72
C LEU A 386 16.69 7.00 -37.08
N LYS A 387 16.82 6.40 -38.26
CA LYS A 387 15.88 5.37 -38.73
C LYS A 387 15.97 4.09 -37.90
N CYS A 388 14.82 3.49 -37.61
CA CYS A 388 14.76 2.15 -37.02
C CYS A 388 15.10 1.12 -38.09
N THR A 389 16.06 0.23 -37.81
CA THR A 389 16.46 -0.83 -38.74
C THR A 389 15.74 -2.14 -38.45
N TYR A 390 15.85 -2.62 -37.23
CA TYR A 390 15.14 -3.81 -36.75
C TYR A 390 15.07 -3.83 -35.22
N SER A 391 14.10 -4.57 -34.70
CA SER A 391 13.94 -4.88 -33.30
C SER A 391 14.27 -6.34 -33.01
N GLU A 392 14.79 -6.61 -31.82
CA GLU A 392 15.15 -7.95 -31.34
C GLU A 392 14.74 -8.15 -29.87
N VAL A 393 14.54 -9.40 -29.48
CA VAL A 393 14.23 -9.77 -28.09
C VAL A 393 15.54 -9.93 -27.32
N VAL A 394 15.66 -9.24 -26.18
CA VAL A 394 16.83 -9.29 -25.30
C VAL A 394 16.41 -9.68 -23.89
N LYS A 395 17.25 -10.44 -23.20
CA LYS A 395 17.05 -10.74 -21.77
C LYS A 395 17.27 -9.48 -20.94
N TYR A 396 16.27 -9.14 -20.15
CA TYR A 396 16.38 -8.08 -19.16
C TYR A 396 17.41 -8.44 -18.09
N ASN A 397 18.15 -7.44 -17.61
CA ASN A 397 18.97 -7.54 -16.42
C ASN A 397 19.05 -6.17 -15.71
N LYS A 398 19.51 -6.17 -14.46
CA LYS A 398 19.63 -4.95 -13.64
C LYS A 398 20.61 -3.91 -14.19
N VAL A 399 21.59 -4.32 -14.99
CA VAL A 399 22.55 -3.39 -15.61
C VAL A 399 21.85 -2.56 -16.68
N ILE A 400 21.04 -3.20 -17.53
CA ILE A 400 20.23 -2.50 -18.53
C ILE A 400 19.28 -1.51 -17.83
N GLU A 401 18.60 -1.95 -16.76
CA GLU A 401 17.71 -1.08 -15.99
C GLU A 401 18.41 0.19 -15.49
N LYS A 402 19.59 0.05 -14.89
CA LYS A 402 20.33 1.17 -14.31
C LYS A 402 20.77 2.21 -15.36
N ILE A 403 20.99 1.76 -16.60
CA ILE A 403 21.48 2.62 -17.68
C ILE A 403 20.33 3.28 -18.44
N TYR A 404 19.23 2.55 -18.70
CA TYR A 404 18.20 2.98 -19.65
C TYR A 404 16.87 3.42 -19.02
N ASN A 405 16.64 3.22 -17.72
CA ASN A 405 15.49 3.84 -17.07
C ASN A 405 15.72 5.35 -16.93
N SER A 406 14.93 6.14 -17.65
CA SER A 406 14.98 7.61 -17.63
C SER A 406 14.14 8.22 -16.51
N SER A 407 13.12 7.51 -16.01
CA SER A 407 12.24 7.99 -14.95
C SER A 407 12.26 7.11 -13.70
N LYS A 408 12.36 7.74 -12.51
CA LYS A 408 12.05 7.04 -11.25
C LYS A 408 10.54 6.80 -11.13
N LYS A 409 9.74 7.83 -11.46
CA LYS A 409 8.27 7.93 -11.31
C LYS A 409 7.70 8.85 -12.41
N PHE A 410 6.78 8.35 -13.25
CA PHE A 410 6.37 9.03 -14.49
C PHE A 410 5.25 10.07 -14.33
N LEU A 411 4.21 9.72 -13.59
CA LEU A 411 3.08 10.61 -13.32
C LEU A 411 2.52 10.34 -11.91
N CYS A 412 2.29 11.40 -11.14
CA CYS A 412 1.35 11.43 -10.02
C CYS A 412 0.05 11.99 -10.56
N ALA A 413 -1.06 11.26 -10.43
CA ALA A 413 -2.36 11.80 -10.80
C ALA A 413 -2.61 13.08 -9.98
N PHE A 414 -2.83 14.21 -10.68
CA PHE A 414 -3.40 15.38 -10.04
C PHE A 414 -4.79 14.98 -9.57
N ILE A 415 -5.00 14.94 -8.25
CA ILE A 415 -6.33 14.76 -7.70
C ILE A 415 -7.12 16.04 -7.99
N TYR A 416 -7.78 16.08 -9.13
CA TYR A 416 -8.81 17.06 -9.41
C TYR A 416 -10.10 16.58 -8.77
N TYR A 417 -10.36 17.04 -7.54
CA TYR A 417 -11.71 16.90 -6.97
C TYR A 417 -12.64 17.83 -7.75
N SER A 418 -13.35 17.31 -8.75
CA SER A 418 -14.62 17.91 -9.16
C SER A 418 -15.61 17.74 -8.00
N ARG A 419 -16.28 18.83 -7.65
CA ARG A 419 -17.24 18.92 -6.53
C ARG A 419 -18.38 17.92 -6.65
#